data_AF-X7YT01-F1
#
_entry.id   AF-X7YT01-F1
#
_cell.length_a   1.000
_cell.length_b   1.000
_cell.length_c   1.000
_cell.angle_alpha   90.00
_cell.angle_beta   90.00
_cell.angle_gamma   90.00
#
_symmetry.space_group_name_H-M   'P 1'
#
loop_
_entity.id
_entity.type
_entity.pdbx_description
1 polymer ?
#
loop_
_entity_poly.entity_id
_entity_poly.type
_entity_poly.pdbx_seq_one_letter_code
_entity_poly.pdbx_strand_id
1 'polypeptide(L)' 'MDVLHRQHPRAFDSYEDWARNSVWGLPALASIPIRVDCGTSDRFCPATRQFVAQLRTPPSGGFSPGGHDVSFCASSCLTS' A
#
# COMPACT_ATOMS: atom_id res chain seq x y z
N MET A 1 -25.35 -11.91 -16.67
CA MET A 1 -24.14 -11.04 -16.65
C MET A 1 -23.96 -10.66 -15.20
N ASP A 2 -23.40 -11.60 -14.48
CA ASP A 2 -23.63 -11.82 -13.06
C ASP A 2 -22.44 -11.34 -12.23
N VAL A 3 -22.77 -10.95 -11.00
CA VAL A 3 -21.93 -10.41 -9.92
C VAL A 3 -21.38 -9.00 -10.14
N LEU A 4 -22.16 -8.01 -9.69
CA LEU A 4 -21.63 -6.71 -9.25
C LEU A 4 -20.46 -6.97 -8.28
N HIS A 5 -19.23 -6.74 -8.73
CA HIS A 5 -18.06 -6.70 -7.88
C HIS A 5 -18.20 -5.48 -6.95
N ARG A 6 -18.88 -5.65 -5.81
CA ARG A 6 -19.05 -4.58 -4.82
C ARG A 6 -17.68 -4.25 -4.23
N GLN A 7 -17.00 -3.27 -4.81
CA GLN A 7 -15.82 -2.65 -4.21
C GLN A 7 -16.21 -2.00 -2.88
N HIS A 8 -15.27 -1.95 -1.95
CA HIS A 8 -15.49 -1.25 -0.69
C HIS A 8 -15.74 0.23 -1.01
N PRO A 9 -16.74 0.92 -0.41
CA PRO A 9 -17.07 2.32 -0.73
C PRO A 9 -15.96 3.36 -0.49
N ARG A 10 -14.80 2.90 -0.04
CA ARG A 10 -13.60 3.70 0.26
C ARG A 10 -12.37 3.22 -0.53
N ALA A 11 -12.58 2.27 -1.45
CA ALA A 11 -11.60 1.86 -2.45
C ALA A 11 -11.88 2.61 -3.75
N PHE A 12 -11.03 2.41 -4.76
CA PHE A 12 -11.29 2.95 -6.10
C PHE A 12 -12.55 2.33 -6.69
N ASP A 13 -13.35 3.14 -7.37
CA ASP A 13 -14.65 2.75 -7.93
C ASP A 13 -14.54 2.12 -9.33
N SER A 14 -13.37 2.26 -9.97
CA SER A 14 -13.07 1.69 -11.29
C SER A 14 -11.57 1.66 -11.58
N TYR A 15 -11.19 1.02 -12.68
CA TYR A 15 -9.81 1.10 -13.18
C TYR A 15 -9.39 2.52 -13.56
N GLU A 16 -10.29 3.30 -14.19
CA GLU A 16 -9.98 4.68 -14.53
C GLU A 16 -9.78 5.55 -13.29
N ASP A 17 -10.60 5.34 -12.26
CA ASP A 17 -10.45 6.02 -10.98
C ASP A 17 -9.11 5.66 -10.32
N TRP A 18 -8.75 4.37 -10.30
CA TRP A 18 -7.43 3.91 -9.86
C TRP A 18 -6.28 4.53 -10.67
N ALA A 19 -6.42 4.65 -12.00
CA ALA A 19 -5.37 5.19 -12.85
C ALA A 19 -5.18 6.71 -12.64
N ARG A 20 -6.27 7.44 -12.41
CA ARG A 20 -6.25 8.88 -12.12
C ARG A 20 -5.70 9.21 -10.74
N ASN A 21 -5.97 8.35 -9.74
CA ASN A 21 -5.66 8.60 -8.33
C ASN A 21 -4.55 7.69 -7.77
N SER A 22 -3.86 6.96 -8.64
CA SER A 22 -2.79 6.05 -8.25
C SER A 22 -1.56 6.75 -7.71
N VAL A 23 -0.86 6.05 -6.82
CA VAL A 23 0.49 6.43 -6.36
C VAL A 23 1.62 5.84 -7.21
N TRP A 24 1.29 4.99 -8.18
CA TRP A 24 2.25 4.35 -9.08
C TRP A 24 2.92 5.36 -10.00
N GLY A 25 4.25 5.30 -10.12
CA GLY A 25 5.02 6.18 -11.00
C GLY A 25 4.96 7.68 -10.68
N LEU A 26 4.44 8.09 -9.51
CA LEU A 26 4.32 9.50 -9.16
C LEU A 26 5.70 10.16 -8.93
N PRO A 27 6.12 11.15 -9.75
CA PRO A 27 7.45 11.75 -9.63
C PRO A 27 7.68 12.45 -8.29
N ALA A 28 6.62 12.99 -7.68
CA ALA A 28 6.68 13.67 -6.39
C ALA A 28 7.19 12.76 -5.25
N LEU A 29 7.00 11.44 -5.36
CA LEU A 29 7.50 10.46 -4.40
C LEU A 29 9.03 10.39 -4.36
N ALA A 30 9.72 10.82 -5.42
CA ALA A 30 11.18 10.88 -5.43
C ALA A 30 11.75 12.10 -4.67
N SER A 31 10.90 12.98 -4.14
CA SER A 31 11.30 14.25 -3.51
C SER A 31 10.89 14.37 -2.05
N ILE A 32 10.22 13.36 -1.48
CA ILE A 32 9.79 13.35 -0.08
C ILE A 32 10.29 12.08 0.64
N PRO A 33 10.49 12.11 1.97
CA PRO A 33 10.69 10.90 2.75
C PRO A 33 9.42 10.04 2.69
N ILE A 34 9.60 8.73 2.45
CA ILE A 34 8.50 7.76 2.40
C ILE A 34 8.74 6.72 3.49
N ARG A 35 7.67 6.38 4.21
CA ARG A 35 7.62 5.23 5.12
C ARG A 35 6.61 4.21 4.59
N VAL A 36 6.99 2.92 4.61
CA VAL A 36 6.11 1.81 4.27
C VAL A 36 6.26 0.71 5.31
N ASP A 37 5.18 0.37 6.01
CA ASP A 37 5.10 -0.78 6.91
C ASP A 37 4.04 -1.74 6.40
N CYS A 38 4.39 -3.03 6.24
CA CYS A 38 3.44 -4.02 5.73
C CYS A 38 3.70 -5.41 6.33
N GLY A 39 2.63 -6.02 6.86
CA GLY A 39 2.68 -7.35 7.42
C GLY A 39 3.00 -8.40 6.35
N THR A 40 3.87 -9.36 6.65
CA THR A 40 4.22 -10.42 5.69
C THR A 40 3.07 -11.38 5.39
N SER A 41 2.05 -11.42 6.26
CA SER A 41 0.81 -12.19 6.07
C SER A 41 -0.35 -11.31 5.56
N ASP A 42 -0.11 -10.02 5.29
CA ASP A 42 -1.10 -9.16 4.63
C ASP A 42 -1.30 -9.60 3.18
N ARG A 43 -2.57 -9.75 2.77
CA ARG A 43 -2.94 -10.09 1.39
C ARG A 43 -2.41 -9.10 0.35
N PHE A 44 -2.09 -7.87 0.75
CA PHE A 44 -1.56 -6.81 -0.11
C PHE A 44 -0.02 -6.78 -0.16
N CYS A 45 0.68 -7.57 0.68
CA CYS A 45 2.14 -7.63 0.75
C CYS A 45 2.83 -7.78 -0.63
N PRO A 46 2.37 -8.63 -1.57
CA PRO A 46 2.97 -8.71 -2.91
C PRO A 46 2.92 -7.40 -3.69
N ALA A 47 1.78 -6.71 -3.68
CA ALA A 47 1.61 -5.43 -4.36
C ALA A 47 2.45 -4.33 -3.68
N THR A 48 2.53 -4.33 -2.35
CA THR A 48 3.37 -3.40 -1.59
C THR A 48 4.85 -3.59 -1.91
N ARG A 49 5.32 -4.84 -2.09
CA ARG A 49 6.71 -5.10 -2.52
C ARG A 49 6.99 -4.54 -3.90
N GLN A 50 6.06 -4.69 -4.85
CA GLN A 50 6.18 -4.08 -6.18
C GLN A 50 6.21 -2.55 -6.09
N PHE A 51 5.39 -1.97 -5.23
CA PHE A 51 5.38 -0.51 -5.00
C PHE A 51 6.70 -0.03 -4.39
N VAL A 52 7.25 -0.73 -3.40
CA VAL A 52 8.56 -0.38 -2.83
C VAL A 52 9.68 -0.50 -3.87
N ALA A 53 9.62 -1.52 -4.74
CA ALA A 53 10.63 -1.75 -5.77
C ALA A 53 10.70 -0.67 -6.86
N GLN A 54 9.61 0.08 -7.10
CA GLN A 54 9.63 1.23 -8.04
C GLN A 54 10.20 2.51 -7.42
N LEU A 55 10.34 2.60 -6.09
CA LEU A 55 10.79 3.81 -5.44
C LEU A 55 12.27 4.05 -5.71
N ARG A 56 12.63 5.29 -6.04
CA ARG A 56 14.01 5.70 -6.30
C ARG A 56 14.90 5.59 -5.04
N THR A 57 14.33 5.89 -3.88
CA THR A 57 15.00 5.82 -2.59
C THR A 57 14.28 4.79 -1.74
N PRO A 58 15.00 3.89 -1.05
CA PRO A 58 14.37 2.95 -0.13
C PRO A 58 13.55 3.70 0.93
N PRO A 59 12.28 3.30 1.18
CA PRO A 59 11.49 3.90 2.25
C PRO A 59 12.02 3.46 3.62
N SER A 60 11.69 4.24 4.66
CA SER A 60 11.81 3.75 6.04
C SER A 60 10.70 2.73 6.35
N GLY A 61 10.84 2.02 7.47
CA GLY A 61 9.95 0.92 7.84
C GLY A 61 10.35 -0.38 7.14
N GLY A 62 9.38 -1.25 6.88
CA GLY A 62 9.61 -2.46 6.11
C GLY A 62 8.54 -3.54 6.26
N PHE A 63 8.97 -4.77 6.04
CA PHE A 63 8.10 -5.94 6.10
C PHE A 63 8.43 -6.79 7.33
N SER A 64 7.43 -7.06 8.15
CA SER A 64 7.57 -7.84 9.40
C SER A 64 6.36 -8.76 9.61
N PRO A 65 6.42 -9.74 10.52
CA PRO A 65 5.28 -10.62 10.78
C PRO A 65 4.03 -9.82 11.20
N GLY A 66 2.90 -10.09 10.54
CA GLY A 66 1.63 -9.43 10.82
C GLY A 66 0.66 -9.50 9.65
N GLY A 67 -0.62 -9.21 9.90
CA GLY A 67 -1.69 -9.18 8.91
C GLY A 67 -2.24 -7.78 8.66
N HIS A 68 -3.36 -7.73 7.92
CA HIS A 68 -4.11 -6.50 7.69
C HIS A 68 -5.05 -6.20 8.86
N ASP A 69 -4.48 -5.92 10.03
CA ASP A 69 -5.24 -5.72 11.27
C ASP A 69 -4.74 -4.51 12.08
N VAL A 70 -5.57 -4.07 13.02
CA VAL A 70 -5.30 -2.90 13.86
C VAL A 70 -4.11 -3.11 14.80
N SER A 71 -3.79 -4.35 15.17
CA SER A 71 -2.68 -4.68 16.05
C SER A 71 -1.34 -4.53 15.33
N PHE A 72 -1.26 -4.96 14.07
CA PHE A 72 -0.11 -4.69 13.22
C PHE A 72 0.05 -3.18 12.99
N CYS A 73 -1.01 -2.48 12.58
CA CYS A 73 -0.94 -1.04 12.32
C CYS A 73 -0.46 -0.27 13.56
N ALA A 74 -1.04 -0.54 14.73
CA ALA A 74 -0.64 0.10 15.98
C ALA A 74 0.83 -0.20 16.33
N SER A 75 1.27 -1.45 16.22
CA SER A 75 2.65 -1.81 16.53
C SER A 75 3.66 -1.17 15.57
N SER A 76 3.34 -1.10 14.28
CA SER A 76 4.20 -0.48 13.26
C SER A 76 4.40 1.03 13.44
N CYS A 77 3.38 1.75 13.94
CA CYS A 77 3.50 3.18 14.23
C CYS A 77 4.40 3.45 15.45
N LEU A 78 4.45 2.52 16.42
CA LEU A 78 5.23 2.66 17.65
C LEU A 78 6.71 2.34 17.48
N THR A 79 7.10 1.69 16.37
CA THR A 79 8.49 1.35 16.04
C THR A 79 9.14 2.37 15.10
N SER A 80 8.58 3.58 15.02
CA SER A 80 9.06 4.68 14.17
C SER A 80 10.12 5.58 14.79
#